data_AF-A0A355F5H9-F1
#
_entry.id   AF-A0A355F5H9-F1
#
_cell.length_a   1.000
_cell.length_b   1.000
_cell.length_c   1.000
_cell.angle_alpha   90.00
_cell.angle_beta   90.00
_cell.angle_gamma   90.00
#
_symmetry.space_group_name_H-M   'P 1'
#
loop_
_entity.id
_entity.type
_entity.pdbx_description
1 polymer ?
#
loop_
_entity_poly.entity_id
_entity_poly.type
_entity_poly.pdbx_seq_one_letter_code
_entity_poly.pdbx_strand_id
1 'polypeptide(L)'
;MCRPRLSLLLTATWLLIIPGLALAGTEPPANELAQKVARLVESNNAHGLRALCPAALPVMAQLYERSEEPQRVRIAGLFYQIGMKSEAAERALLRDVHTPNPQLRVSVQYALGRVSHSPVVIATLLDTLQNDDNPVFRDKAACALAYDQIHLTEGQKVYVFEGLIQSLSSPEVQVRAIALQALRVLTGQTKGFHHLAPPEQREQSIALWKQWLEDYRASL
;
A
#
# COMPACT_ATOMS: atom_id res chain seq x y z
N MET A 1 10.83 61.44 69.87
CA MET A 1 9.49 61.90 69.40
C MET A 1 8.70 60.65 69.06
N CYS A 2 7.78 60.18 69.92
CA CYS A 2 6.31 60.35 69.79
C CYS A 2 5.81 59.95 68.39
N ARG A 3 4.89 59.00 68.15
CA ARG A 3 3.72 58.47 68.88
C ARG A 3 3.21 57.17 68.13
N PRO A 4 2.03 56.55 68.39
CA PRO A 4 1.95 55.13 68.78
C PRO A 4 1.05 54.19 67.93
N ARG A 5 1.04 52.91 68.35
CA ARG A 5 -0.01 51.85 68.30
C ARG A 5 -1.09 51.90 67.20
N LEU A 6 -1.16 50.81 66.42
CA LEU A 6 -2.41 50.15 66.05
C LEU A 6 -2.29 48.63 66.23
N SER A 7 -3.12 48.09 67.10
CA SER A 7 -3.44 46.66 67.24
C SER A 7 -4.43 46.28 66.14
N LEU A 8 -4.38 45.07 65.58
CA LEU A 8 -5.57 44.30 65.17
C LEU A 8 -5.18 42.86 64.73
N LEU A 9 -5.71 41.92 65.51
CA LEU A 9 -6.31 40.63 65.13
C LEU A 9 -5.47 39.54 64.45
N LEU A 10 -5.26 38.49 65.25
CA LEU A 10 -5.18 37.10 64.79
C LEU A 10 -6.42 36.74 63.97
N THR A 11 -6.20 36.22 62.76
CA THR A 11 -7.05 35.18 62.20
C THR A 11 -6.17 34.10 61.60
N ALA A 12 -6.22 32.91 62.21
CA ALA A 12 -5.59 31.72 61.69
C ALA A 12 -6.39 31.23 60.48
N THR A 13 -5.89 31.50 59.28
CA THR A 13 -6.45 30.93 58.05
C THR A 13 -5.94 29.51 57.90
N TRP A 14 -6.83 28.56 58.11
CA TRP A 14 -6.60 27.15 57.88
C TRP A 14 -6.16 26.90 56.44
N LEU A 15 -5.02 26.22 56.26
CA LEU A 15 -4.66 25.56 55.02
C LEU A 15 -5.74 24.50 54.71
N LEU A 16 -6.67 24.84 53.81
CA LEU A 16 -7.44 23.84 53.10
C LEU A 16 -6.50 23.17 52.10
N ILE A 17 -5.96 22.03 52.52
CA ILE A 17 -5.40 21.02 51.64
C ILE A 17 -6.55 20.58 50.74
N ILE A 18 -6.60 21.12 49.53
CA ILE A 18 -7.48 20.62 48.47
C ILE A 18 -6.96 19.22 48.13
N PRO A 19 -7.70 18.14 48.40
CA PRO A 19 -7.31 16.81 47.98
C PRO A 19 -7.32 16.80 46.46
N GLY A 20 -6.27 16.22 45.88
CA GLY A 20 -5.99 16.27 44.46
C GLY A 20 -7.22 16.00 43.60
N LEU A 21 -7.61 16.99 42.80
CA LEU A 21 -8.10 16.69 41.47
C LEU A 21 -6.92 16.06 40.73
N ALA A 22 -6.82 14.74 40.81
CA ALA A 22 -6.27 13.99 39.72
C ALA A 22 -7.13 14.36 38.50
N LEU A 23 -6.65 15.30 37.68
CA LEU A 23 -7.09 15.38 36.30
C LEU A 23 -6.81 13.99 35.74
N ALA A 24 -7.88 13.20 35.66
CA ALA A 24 -7.86 11.91 35.01
C ALA A 24 -7.14 12.09 33.68
N GLY A 25 -6.02 11.39 33.53
CA GLY A 25 -5.20 11.48 32.34
C GLY A 25 -6.08 11.25 31.12
N THR A 26 -6.24 12.30 30.31
CA THR A 26 -6.85 12.17 29.00
C THR A 26 -5.81 11.57 28.05
N GLU A 27 -5.65 10.26 28.09
CA GLU A 27 -5.25 9.48 26.91
C GLU A 27 -6.05 8.16 26.85
N PRO A 28 -6.55 7.69 25.66
CA PRO A 28 -6.53 8.36 24.36
C PRO A 28 -7.73 8.09 23.39
N PRO A 29 -7.94 8.95 22.37
CA PRO A 29 -8.74 8.61 21.18
C PRO A 29 -8.15 7.44 20.35
N ALA A 30 -6.87 7.12 20.53
CA ALA A 30 -6.17 6.06 19.81
C ALA A 30 -6.55 4.63 20.26
N ASN A 31 -6.85 4.41 21.55
CA ASN A 31 -7.12 3.06 22.08
C ASN A 31 -8.52 2.57 21.66
N GLU A 32 -9.52 3.45 21.64
CA GLU A 32 -10.87 3.10 21.18
C GLU A 32 -10.89 2.78 19.67
N LEU A 33 -10.22 3.60 18.86
CA LEU A 33 -10.07 3.33 17.42
C LEU A 33 -9.37 1.99 17.20
N ALA A 34 -8.27 1.71 17.91
CA ALA A 34 -7.54 0.45 17.81
C ALA A 34 -8.44 -0.76 18.12
N GLN A 35 -9.21 -0.70 19.21
CA GLN A 35 -10.16 -1.77 19.57
C GLN A 35 -11.28 -1.94 18.54
N LYS A 36 -11.79 -0.84 17.99
CA LYS A 36 -12.82 -0.89 16.94
C LYS A 36 -12.27 -1.48 15.64
N VAL A 37 -11.08 -1.06 15.21
CA VAL A 37 -10.40 -1.61 14.03
C VAL A 37 -10.11 -3.09 14.23
N ALA A 38 -9.59 -3.50 15.39
CA ALA A 38 -9.33 -4.91 15.68
C ALA A 38 -10.60 -5.77 15.56
N ARG A 39 -11.72 -5.35 16.16
CA ARG A 39 -13.02 -6.06 16.03
C ARG A 39 -13.50 -6.16 14.58
N LEU A 40 -13.29 -5.12 13.77
CA LEU A 40 -13.68 -5.12 12.37
C LEU A 40 -12.74 -5.99 11.52
N VAL A 41 -11.45 -6.07 11.86
CA VAL A 41 -10.50 -7.00 11.25
C VAL A 41 -10.91 -8.44 11.55
N GLU A 42 -11.18 -8.77 12.82
CA GLU A 42 -11.59 -10.14 13.21
C GLU A 42 -12.86 -10.60 12.51
N SER A 43 -13.85 -9.70 12.38
CA SER A 43 -15.09 -9.97 11.64
C SER A 43 -14.97 -9.83 10.11
N ASN A 44 -13.76 -9.60 9.59
CA ASN A 44 -13.48 -9.42 8.16
C ASN A 44 -14.37 -8.35 7.48
N ASN A 45 -14.67 -7.27 8.21
CA ASN A 45 -15.66 -6.26 7.81
C ASN A 45 -15.01 -5.07 7.09
N ALA A 46 -14.75 -5.23 5.79
CA ALA A 46 -14.16 -4.18 4.97
C ALA A 46 -15.03 -2.91 4.87
N HIS A 47 -16.36 -3.03 4.87
CA HIS A 47 -17.26 -1.88 4.81
C HIS A 47 -17.14 -1.02 6.09
N GLY A 48 -17.16 -1.67 7.25
CA GLY A 48 -16.96 -1.00 8.53
C GLY A 48 -15.59 -0.35 8.64
N LEU A 49 -14.53 -1.02 8.16
CA LEU A 49 -13.19 -0.43 8.11
C LEU A 49 -13.11 0.76 7.17
N ARG A 50 -13.75 0.68 6.00
CA ARG A 50 -13.82 1.80 5.04
C ARG A 50 -14.49 3.03 5.65
N ALA A 51 -15.53 2.86 6.47
CA ALA A 51 -16.18 3.96 7.19
C ALA A 51 -15.27 4.65 8.23
N LEU A 52 -14.16 4.03 8.62
CA LEU A 52 -13.16 4.59 9.55
C LEU A 52 -11.90 5.09 8.83
N CYS A 53 -11.84 4.98 7.51
CA CYS A 53 -10.70 5.46 6.73
C CYS A 53 -10.73 7.01 6.60
N PRO A 54 -9.56 7.66 6.55
CA PRO A 54 -8.22 7.07 6.45
C PRO A 54 -7.60 6.64 7.79
N ALA A 55 -8.19 7.01 8.93
CA ALA A 55 -7.63 6.79 10.27
C ALA A 55 -7.41 5.30 10.62
N ALA A 56 -8.21 4.38 10.05
CA ALA A 56 -8.04 2.94 10.25
C ALA A 56 -6.77 2.35 9.61
N LEU A 57 -6.24 2.96 8.53
CA LEU A 57 -5.17 2.34 7.74
C LEU A 57 -3.84 2.18 8.51
N PRO A 58 -3.34 3.20 9.25
CA PRO A 58 -2.15 3.03 10.08
C PRO A 58 -2.34 2.00 11.21
N VAL A 59 -3.54 1.93 11.78
CA VAL A 59 -3.87 0.96 12.83
C VAL A 59 -3.89 -0.47 12.27
N MET A 60 -4.48 -0.67 11.09
CA MET A 60 -4.44 -1.96 10.39
C MET A 60 -3.00 -2.38 10.07
N ALA A 61 -2.12 -1.45 9.69
CA ALA A 61 -0.72 -1.74 9.41
C ALA A 61 0.05 -2.18 10.67
N GLN A 62 -0.22 -1.53 11.82
CA GLN A 62 0.34 -1.94 13.11
C GLN A 62 -0.18 -3.31 13.56
N LEU A 63 -1.46 -3.60 13.31
CA LEU A 63 -2.02 -4.94 13.58
C LEU A 63 -1.36 -5.99 12.69
N TYR A 64 -1.19 -5.71 11.39
CA TYR A 64 -0.50 -6.59 10.45
C TYR A 64 0.90 -6.96 10.95
N GLU A 65 1.68 -5.97 11.40
CA GLU A 65 3.04 -6.14 11.92
C GLU A 65 3.16 -7.12 13.08
N ARG A 66 2.16 -7.12 13.97
CA ARG A 66 2.15 -7.91 15.21
C ARG A 66 1.40 -9.23 15.07
N SER A 67 0.85 -9.50 13.88
CA SER A 67 0.01 -10.65 13.60
C SER A 67 0.83 -11.84 13.10
N GLU A 68 0.33 -13.04 13.40
CA GLU A 68 0.74 -14.28 12.75
C GLU A 68 0.21 -14.36 11.31
N GLU A 69 0.80 -15.25 10.49
CA GLU A 69 0.51 -15.32 9.05
C GLU A 69 -0.99 -15.41 8.69
N PRO A 70 -1.84 -16.23 9.35
CA PRO A 70 -3.26 -16.31 8.98
C PRO A 70 -3.99 -14.97 9.15
N GLN A 71 -3.60 -14.18 10.16
CA GLN A 71 -4.18 -12.87 10.39
C GLN A 71 -3.59 -11.81 9.46
N ARG A 72 -2.30 -11.91 9.09
CA ARG A 72 -1.70 -11.08 8.03
C ARG A 72 -2.39 -11.26 6.69
N VAL A 73 -2.71 -12.51 6.30
CA VAL A 73 -3.48 -12.82 5.08
C VAL A 73 -4.81 -12.07 5.09
N ARG A 74 -5.55 -12.15 6.20
CA ARG A 74 -6.83 -11.45 6.37
C ARG A 74 -6.67 -9.94 6.23
N ILE A 75 -5.70 -9.35 6.93
CA ILE A 75 -5.47 -7.90 6.92
C ILE A 75 -5.03 -7.42 5.52
N ALA A 76 -4.17 -8.16 4.82
CA ALA A 76 -3.81 -7.87 3.43
C ALA A 76 -5.04 -7.92 2.51
N GLY A 77 -5.91 -8.92 2.67
CA GLY A 77 -7.19 -8.98 1.96
C GLY A 77 -8.09 -7.77 2.21
N LEU A 78 -8.14 -7.29 3.47
CA LEU A 78 -8.89 -6.08 3.83
C LEU A 78 -8.28 -4.82 3.21
N PHE A 79 -6.95 -4.70 3.18
CA PHE A 79 -6.27 -3.60 2.47
C PHE A 79 -6.64 -3.59 0.98
N TYR A 80 -6.62 -4.75 0.32
CA TYR A 80 -7.06 -4.89 -1.06
C TYR A 80 -8.51 -4.47 -1.26
N GLN A 81 -9.43 -4.93 -0.40
CA GLN A 81 -10.86 -4.60 -0.51
C GLN A 81 -11.14 -3.12 -0.28
N ILE A 82 -10.40 -2.48 0.66
CA ILE A 82 -10.50 -1.05 0.93
C ILE A 82 -9.91 -0.24 -0.23
N GLY A 83 -8.73 -0.61 -0.71
CA GLY A 83 -8.05 0.03 -1.84
C GLY A 83 -7.92 1.54 -1.72
N MET A 84 -7.47 1.98 -0.55
CA MET A 84 -7.11 3.37 -0.27
C MET A 84 -5.61 3.46 -0.03
N LYS A 85 -5.01 4.54 -0.51
CA LYS A 85 -3.58 4.77 -0.37
C LYS A 85 -3.17 4.88 1.10
N SER A 86 -2.07 4.23 1.47
CA SER A 86 -1.52 4.32 2.82
C SER A 86 -0.04 3.98 2.82
N GLU A 87 0.80 4.94 3.18
CA GLU A 87 2.24 4.70 3.36
C GLU A 87 2.52 3.68 4.48
N ALA A 88 1.69 3.64 5.52
CA ALA A 88 1.83 2.66 6.58
C ALA A 88 1.55 1.24 6.08
N ALA A 89 0.50 1.07 5.26
CA ALA A 89 0.21 -0.22 4.62
C ALA A 89 1.30 -0.61 3.62
N GLU A 90 1.77 0.33 2.79
CA GLU A 90 2.87 0.10 1.85
C GLU A 90 4.10 -0.45 2.57
N ARG A 91 4.61 0.27 3.58
CA ARG A 91 5.78 -0.17 4.35
C ARG A 91 5.57 -1.53 4.97
N ALA A 92 4.36 -1.80 5.47
CA ALA A 92 4.08 -3.06 6.13
C ALA A 92 4.04 -4.25 5.17
N LEU A 93 3.37 -4.08 4.04
CA LEU A 93 3.17 -5.11 3.01
C LEU A 93 4.45 -5.40 2.23
N LEU A 94 5.29 -4.39 1.95
CA LEU A 94 6.57 -4.59 1.24
C LEU A 94 7.49 -5.61 1.93
N ARG A 95 7.40 -5.76 3.27
CA ARG A 95 8.22 -6.76 4.00
C ARG A 95 7.84 -8.21 3.68
N ASP A 96 6.61 -8.46 3.25
CA ASP A 96 6.10 -9.81 2.98
C ASP A 96 5.85 -10.05 1.47
N VAL A 97 6.28 -9.16 0.57
CA VAL A 97 6.05 -9.30 -0.89
C VAL A 97 6.74 -10.52 -1.51
N HIS A 98 7.80 -11.02 -0.85
CA HIS A 98 8.53 -12.25 -1.18
C HIS A 98 8.45 -13.31 -0.05
N THR A 99 7.43 -13.25 0.82
CA THR A 99 7.25 -14.27 1.86
C THR A 99 7.11 -15.68 1.26
N PRO A 100 7.67 -16.74 1.90
CA PRO A 100 7.51 -18.11 1.42
C PRO A 100 6.07 -18.63 1.55
N ASN A 101 5.22 -18.02 2.38
CA ASN A 101 3.80 -18.40 2.47
C ASN A 101 3.06 -17.97 1.19
N PRO A 102 2.61 -18.91 0.34
CA PRO A 102 2.04 -18.55 -0.96
C PRO A 102 0.74 -17.75 -0.86
N GLN A 103 -0.09 -18.04 0.14
CA GLN A 103 -1.36 -17.36 0.35
C GLN A 103 -1.12 -15.90 0.76
N LEU A 104 -0.23 -15.67 1.73
CA LEU A 104 0.13 -14.33 2.17
C LEU A 104 0.76 -13.54 1.03
N ARG A 105 1.67 -14.16 0.28
CA ARG A 105 2.36 -13.53 -0.83
C ARG A 105 1.39 -13.00 -1.90
N VAL A 106 0.39 -13.80 -2.30
CA VAL A 106 -0.65 -13.36 -3.25
C VAL A 106 -1.45 -12.18 -2.68
N SER A 107 -1.90 -12.29 -1.43
CA SER A 107 -2.68 -11.22 -0.78
C SER A 107 -1.89 -9.91 -0.70
N VAL A 108 -0.60 -9.99 -0.40
CA VAL A 108 0.31 -8.85 -0.32
C VAL A 108 0.49 -8.18 -1.68
N GLN A 109 0.78 -8.93 -2.74
CA GLN A 109 0.99 -8.35 -4.08
C GLN A 109 -0.25 -7.61 -4.59
N TYR A 110 -1.43 -8.19 -4.39
CA TYR A 110 -2.70 -7.53 -4.75
C TYR A 110 -2.96 -6.30 -3.89
N ALA A 111 -2.74 -6.37 -2.58
CA ALA A 111 -2.92 -5.22 -1.70
C ALA A 111 -1.97 -4.08 -2.06
N LEU A 112 -0.71 -4.37 -2.38
CA LEU A 112 0.29 -3.36 -2.76
C LEU A 112 -0.15 -2.49 -3.93
N GLY A 113 -0.66 -3.08 -5.01
CA GLY A 113 -1.19 -2.31 -6.15
C GLY A 113 -2.30 -1.34 -5.73
N ARG A 114 -3.13 -1.73 -4.77
CA ARG A 114 -4.30 -0.96 -4.31
C ARG A 114 -3.99 0.10 -3.26
N VAL A 115 -2.90 -0.05 -2.50
CA VAL A 115 -2.55 0.88 -1.42
C VAL A 115 -1.40 1.84 -1.78
N SER A 116 -0.72 1.63 -2.89
CA SER A 116 0.38 2.50 -3.30
C SER A 116 0.62 2.50 -4.81
N HIS A 117 1.09 3.65 -5.28
CA HIS A 117 1.70 3.85 -6.59
C HIS A 117 3.13 4.40 -6.48
N SER A 118 3.80 4.16 -5.34
CA SER A 118 5.16 4.63 -5.18
C SER A 118 6.06 3.97 -6.23
N PRO A 119 7.11 4.67 -6.69
CA PRO A 119 8.09 4.05 -7.60
C PRO A 119 8.69 2.75 -7.04
N VAL A 120 8.81 2.64 -5.71
CA VAL A 120 9.29 1.42 -5.03
C VAL A 120 8.33 0.26 -5.24
N VAL A 121 7.02 0.46 -5.05
CA VAL A 121 6.01 -0.59 -5.27
C VAL A 121 5.94 -0.98 -6.74
N ILE A 122 5.97 0.00 -7.65
CA ILE A 122 5.98 -0.28 -9.09
C ILE A 122 7.21 -1.10 -9.49
N ALA A 123 8.41 -0.69 -9.05
CA ALA A 123 9.65 -1.40 -9.33
C ALA A 123 9.65 -2.83 -8.74
N THR A 124 9.14 -3.00 -7.51
CA THR A 124 9.05 -4.31 -6.85
C THR A 124 8.11 -5.27 -7.59
N LEU A 125 6.96 -4.77 -8.04
CA LEU A 125 6.01 -5.57 -8.82
C LEU A 125 6.56 -5.89 -10.22
N LEU A 126 7.27 -4.95 -10.86
CA LEU A 126 7.95 -5.21 -12.14
C LEU A 126 9.05 -6.25 -12.00
N ASP A 127 9.87 -6.17 -10.95
CA ASP A 127 10.90 -7.16 -10.65
C ASP A 127 10.28 -8.54 -10.40
N THR A 128 9.21 -8.62 -9.60
CA THR A 128 8.47 -9.88 -9.37
C THR A 128 7.92 -10.45 -10.69
N LEU A 129 7.38 -9.62 -11.57
CA LEU A 129 6.90 -10.04 -12.89
C LEU A 129 8.02 -10.63 -13.76
N GLN A 130 9.20 -10.02 -13.72
CA GLN A 130 10.34 -10.38 -14.57
C GLN A 130 11.11 -11.60 -14.05
N ASN A 131 11.34 -11.64 -12.73
CA ASN A 131 12.41 -12.44 -12.14
C ASN A 131 11.94 -13.47 -11.11
N ASP A 132 10.64 -13.50 -10.75
CA ASP A 132 10.18 -14.51 -9.80
C ASP A 132 10.22 -15.93 -10.39
N ASP A 133 10.83 -16.86 -9.66
CA ASP A 133 10.94 -18.26 -10.07
C ASP A 133 9.56 -18.89 -10.30
N ASN A 134 8.56 -18.51 -9.50
CA ASN A 134 7.24 -19.11 -9.57
C ASN A 134 6.34 -18.37 -10.59
N PRO A 135 5.86 -19.07 -11.63
CA PRO A 135 4.98 -18.51 -12.65
C PRO A 135 3.71 -17.86 -12.10
N VAL A 136 3.21 -18.32 -10.94
CA VAL A 136 2.01 -17.77 -10.30
C VAL A 136 2.27 -16.35 -9.80
N PHE A 137 3.40 -16.08 -9.17
CA PHE A 137 3.68 -14.76 -8.61
C PHE A 137 4.02 -13.73 -9.69
N ARG A 138 4.64 -14.16 -10.79
CA ARG A 138 4.81 -13.31 -11.98
C ARG A 138 3.47 -12.79 -12.51
N ASP A 139 2.49 -13.68 -12.66
CA ASP A 139 1.12 -13.35 -13.08
C ASP A 139 0.42 -12.40 -12.10
N LYS A 140 0.56 -12.64 -10.78
CA LYS A 140 -0.09 -11.81 -9.76
C LYS A 140 0.49 -10.39 -9.71
N ALA A 141 1.79 -10.25 -9.90
CA ALA A 141 2.43 -8.95 -10.03
C ALA A 141 1.96 -8.20 -11.31
N ALA A 142 1.84 -8.91 -12.44
CA ALA A 142 1.27 -8.34 -13.66
C ALA A 142 -0.19 -7.88 -13.48
N CYS A 143 -1.00 -8.66 -12.76
CA CYS A 143 -2.37 -8.26 -12.41
C CYS A 143 -2.39 -7.01 -11.52
N ALA A 144 -1.50 -6.92 -10.53
CA ALA A 144 -1.42 -5.76 -9.64
C ALA A 144 -0.99 -4.47 -10.37
N LEU A 145 -0.19 -4.60 -11.44
CA LEU A 145 0.22 -3.49 -12.32
C LEU A 145 -0.83 -3.12 -13.39
N ALA A 146 -1.90 -3.90 -13.54
CA ALA A 146 -2.91 -3.74 -14.57
C ALA A 146 -4.34 -3.85 -13.97
N TYR A 147 -5.36 -4.03 -14.80
CA TYR A 147 -6.76 -4.28 -14.39
C TYR A 147 -7.31 -3.30 -13.35
N ASP A 148 -6.91 -2.03 -13.45
CA ASP A 148 -7.32 -0.97 -12.51
C ASP A 148 -6.96 -1.27 -11.03
N GLN A 149 -5.96 -2.13 -10.81
CA GLN A 149 -5.49 -2.45 -9.46
C GLN A 149 -4.58 -1.37 -8.91
N ILE A 150 -3.79 -0.72 -9.78
CA ILE A 150 -2.93 0.38 -9.40
C ILE A 150 -3.42 1.68 -10.04
N HIS A 151 -3.83 2.63 -9.22
CA HIS A 151 -4.33 3.92 -9.68
C HIS A 151 -3.17 4.90 -9.91
N LEU A 152 -2.75 5.02 -11.16
CA LEU A 152 -1.63 5.84 -11.62
C LEU A 152 -2.11 7.08 -12.37
N THR A 153 -1.41 8.21 -12.21
CA THR A 153 -1.52 9.32 -13.17
C THR A 153 -0.93 8.92 -14.52
N GLU A 154 -1.29 9.61 -15.61
CA GLU A 154 -0.72 9.33 -16.93
C GLU A 154 0.83 9.38 -16.91
N GLY A 155 1.41 10.38 -16.24
CA GLY A 155 2.87 10.45 -16.06
C GLY A 155 3.48 9.29 -15.27
N GLN A 156 2.75 8.72 -14.31
CA GLN A 156 3.24 7.55 -13.57
C GLN A 156 3.13 6.25 -14.37
N LYS A 157 2.16 6.13 -15.29
CA LYS A 157 2.02 4.96 -16.16
C LYS A 157 3.24 4.73 -17.04
N VAL A 158 3.99 5.79 -17.35
CA VAL A 158 5.25 5.73 -18.09
C VAL A 158 6.21 4.67 -17.52
N TYR A 159 6.39 4.62 -16.20
CA TYR A 159 7.28 3.67 -15.55
C TYR A 159 6.79 2.22 -15.70
N VAL A 160 5.48 2.01 -15.63
CA VAL A 160 4.86 0.69 -15.85
C VAL A 160 5.04 0.26 -17.30
N PHE A 161 4.78 1.16 -18.26
CA PHE A 161 4.95 0.86 -19.67
C PHE A 161 6.40 0.53 -20.02
N GLU A 162 7.36 1.30 -19.51
CA GLU A 162 8.78 1.04 -19.73
C GLU A 162 9.18 -0.36 -19.26
N GLY A 163 8.83 -0.72 -18.02
CA GLY A 163 9.13 -2.04 -17.46
C GLY A 163 8.42 -3.20 -18.18
N LEU A 164 7.15 -3.01 -18.57
CA LEU A 164 6.41 -4.03 -19.32
C LEU A 164 6.97 -4.20 -20.75
N ILE A 165 7.34 -3.11 -21.43
CA ILE A 165 7.97 -3.16 -22.76
C ILE A 165 9.34 -3.84 -22.68
N GLN A 166 10.13 -3.57 -21.65
CA GLN A 166 11.38 -4.29 -21.39
C GLN A 166 11.14 -5.80 -21.22
N SER A 167 10.07 -6.17 -20.51
CA SER A 167 9.72 -7.57 -20.22
C SER A 167 9.35 -8.37 -21.49
N LEU A 168 8.96 -7.71 -22.59
CA LEU A 168 8.73 -8.36 -23.89
C LEU A 168 10.01 -8.96 -24.50
N SER A 169 11.19 -8.49 -24.08
CA SER A 169 12.49 -9.04 -24.50
C SER A 169 12.93 -10.26 -23.69
N SER A 170 12.20 -10.64 -22.64
CA SER A 170 12.60 -11.73 -21.73
C SER A 170 12.83 -13.05 -22.48
N PRO A 171 13.84 -13.86 -22.12
CA PRO A 171 14.01 -15.21 -22.64
C PRO A 171 12.83 -16.13 -22.24
N GLU A 172 12.19 -15.85 -21.09
CA GLU A 172 11.07 -16.60 -20.57
C GLU A 172 9.78 -16.32 -21.34
N VAL A 173 9.23 -17.35 -21.99
CA VAL A 173 7.99 -17.26 -22.79
C VAL A 173 6.84 -16.69 -21.97
N GLN A 174 6.71 -17.13 -20.71
CA GLN A 174 5.64 -16.69 -19.83
C GLN A 174 5.75 -15.19 -19.51
N VAL A 175 6.97 -14.69 -19.22
CA VAL A 175 7.20 -13.26 -18.91
C VAL A 175 6.78 -12.39 -20.09
N ARG A 176 7.13 -12.79 -21.32
CA ARG A 176 6.69 -12.09 -22.54
C ARG A 176 5.16 -12.09 -22.67
N ALA A 177 4.51 -13.22 -22.39
CA ALA A 177 3.06 -13.36 -22.52
C ALA A 177 2.29 -12.49 -21.51
N ILE A 178 2.68 -12.50 -20.24
CA ILE A 178 2.02 -11.69 -19.20
C ILE A 178 2.30 -10.19 -19.38
N ALA A 179 3.50 -9.82 -19.83
CA ALA A 179 3.83 -8.44 -20.14
C ALA A 179 2.98 -7.91 -21.30
N LEU A 180 2.83 -8.68 -22.37
CA LEU A 180 1.91 -8.37 -23.47
C LEU A 180 0.48 -8.24 -22.98
N GLN A 181 0.02 -9.14 -22.11
CA GLN A 181 -1.33 -9.10 -21.58
C GLN A 181 -1.58 -7.83 -20.76
N ALA A 182 -0.64 -7.45 -19.88
CA ALA A 182 -0.73 -6.22 -19.11
C ALA A 182 -0.74 -4.98 -20.02
N LEU A 183 0.14 -4.92 -21.02
CA LEU A 183 0.13 -3.84 -22.02
C LEU A 183 -1.20 -3.76 -22.76
N ARG A 184 -1.77 -4.89 -23.18
CA ARG A 184 -3.07 -4.95 -23.84
C ARG A 184 -4.19 -4.42 -22.96
N VAL A 185 -4.20 -4.79 -21.68
CA VAL A 185 -5.19 -4.31 -20.70
C VAL A 185 -5.08 -2.81 -20.49
N LEU A 186 -3.85 -2.29 -20.39
CA LEU A 186 -3.61 -0.88 -20.08
C LEU A 186 -3.79 0.05 -21.31
N THR A 187 -3.54 -0.44 -22.53
CA THR A 187 -3.45 0.39 -23.74
C THR A 187 -4.43 0.01 -24.85
N GLY A 188 -5.09 -1.15 -24.74
CA GLY A 188 -5.89 -1.74 -25.81
C GLY A 188 -5.10 -2.28 -27.01
N GLN A 189 -3.76 -2.26 -26.97
CA GLN A 189 -2.90 -2.53 -28.12
C GLN A 189 -1.97 -3.72 -27.88
N THR A 190 -1.54 -4.36 -28.97
CA THR A 190 -0.51 -5.42 -28.96
C THR A 190 0.73 -5.07 -29.78
N LYS A 191 0.63 -4.06 -30.67
CA LYS A 191 1.62 -3.73 -31.70
C LYS A 191 2.05 -4.96 -32.55
N GLY A 192 1.12 -5.89 -32.76
CA GLY A 192 1.38 -7.14 -33.48
C GLY A 192 2.35 -8.10 -32.77
N PHE A 193 2.66 -7.87 -31.50
CA PHE A 193 3.62 -8.70 -30.78
C PHE A 193 3.09 -10.12 -30.55
N HIS A 194 3.88 -11.12 -30.94
CA HIS A 194 3.61 -12.54 -30.70
C HIS A 194 4.70 -13.11 -29.78
N HIS A 195 4.32 -13.52 -28.57
CA HIS A 195 5.29 -13.96 -27.55
C HIS A 195 6.05 -15.25 -27.90
N LEU A 196 5.56 -16.07 -28.85
CA LEU A 196 6.24 -17.26 -29.37
C LEU A 196 7.03 -17.01 -30.68
N ALA A 197 6.97 -15.80 -31.23
CA ALA A 197 7.64 -15.50 -32.49
C ALA A 197 9.18 -15.50 -32.34
N PRO A 198 9.91 -15.72 -33.45
CA PRO A 198 11.36 -15.57 -33.48
C PRO A 198 11.82 -14.20 -32.95
N PRO A 199 13.03 -14.11 -32.36
CA PRO A 199 13.55 -12.87 -31.78
C PRO A 199 13.43 -11.65 -32.70
N GLU A 200 13.79 -11.80 -33.97
CA GLU A 200 13.75 -10.73 -34.98
C GLU A 200 12.35 -10.11 -35.15
N GLN A 201 11.30 -10.95 -35.19
CA GLN A 201 9.92 -10.48 -35.30
C GLN A 201 9.46 -9.80 -34.00
N ARG A 202 9.89 -10.32 -32.84
CA ARG A 202 9.60 -9.71 -31.53
C ARG A 202 10.25 -8.33 -31.42
N GLU A 203 11.49 -8.19 -31.87
CA GLU A 203 12.24 -6.92 -31.84
C GLU A 203 11.56 -5.83 -32.67
N GLN A 204 10.99 -6.17 -33.83
CA GLN A 204 10.22 -5.22 -34.65
C GLN A 204 9.00 -4.67 -33.87
N SER A 205 8.21 -5.55 -33.25
CA SER A 205 7.09 -5.11 -32.41
C SER A 205 7.53 -4.34 -31.16
N ILE A 206 8.65 -4.71 -30.54
CA ILE A 206 9.23 -3.98 -29.40
C ILE A 206 9.67 -2.57 -29.82
N ALA A 207 10.23 -2.40 -31.01
CA ALA A 207 10.58 -1.07 -31.53
C ALA A 207 9.33 -0.18 -31.70
N LEU A 208 8.21 -0.74 -32.18
CA LEU A 208 6.92 -0.03 -32.26
C LEU A 208 6.38 0.36 -30.87
N TRP A 209 6.56 -0.51 -29.87
CA TRP A 209 6.21 -0.19 -28.49
C TRP A 209 7.06 0.93 -27.91
N LYS A 210 8.38 0.92 -28.15
CA LYS A 210 9.30 1.98 -27.71
C LYS A 210 8.95 3.31 -28.34
N GLN A 211 8.72 3.36 -29.65
CA GLN A 211 8.30 4.58 -30.32
C GLN A 211 6.99 5.12 -29.74
N TRP A 212 6.00 4.26 -29.53
CA TRP A 212 4.73 4.66 -28.91
C TRP A 212 4.92 5.22 -27.50
N LEU A 213 5.85 4.67 -26.70
CA LEU A 213 6.14 5.19 -25.37
C LEU A 213 6.76 6.59 -25.42
N GLU A 214 7.63 6.86 -26.37
CA GLU A 214 8.18 8.22 -26.60
C GLU A 214 7.07 9.20 -26.98
N ASP A 215 6.19 8.81 -27.91
CA ASP A 215 5.04 9.64 -28.32
C ASP A 215 4.09 9.89 -27.13
N TYR A 216 3.84 8.88 -26.31
CA TYR A 216 3.03 8.99 -25.09
C TYR A 216 3.67 9.98 -24.10
N ARG A 217 4.98 9.86 -23.82
CA ARG A 217 5.71 10.80 -22.96
C ARG A 217 5.63 12.24 -23.47
N ALA A 218 5.73 12.44 -24.79
CA ALA A 218 5.66 13.77 -25.40
C ALA A 218 4.25 14.41 -25.33
N SER A 219 3.22 13.61 -25.05
CA SER A 219 1.81 14.05 -24.98
C SER A 219 1.30 14.37 -23.56
N LEU A 220 2.12 14.14 -22.53
CA LEU A 220 1.80 14.40 -21.11
C LEU A 220 1.87 15.89 -20.76
#